data_AF-A0A9X4KZP1-F1
#
_entry.id   AF-A0A9X4KZP1-F1
#
_cell.length_a   1.000
_cell.length_b   1.000
_cell.length_c   1.000
_cell.angle_alpha   90.00
_cell.angle_beta   90.00
_cell.angle_gamma   90.00
#
_symmetry.space_group_name_H-M   'P 1'
#
loop_
_entity.id
_entity.type
_entity.pdbx_description
1 polymer ?
#
loop_
_entity_poly.entity_id
_entity_poly.type
_entity_poly.pdbx_seq_one_letter_code
_entity_poly.pdbx_strand_id
1 'polypeptide(L)'
;MQQQVRGEESTSSHLPVLKSYEIDLHAGDMDSFLPVAEMYMGERVDELPEHERTLSKTSSVPLLMNGGQAAMTEKNAYPEKGWGSAHQPIIVKVNAPERAAQVTQVCEHFNWNYIMGMDYMEDLTDLKKAIREKYMPANVYEPCPCGSGAKYKFCCAQKMKNFDLHHYLSTFEATTES
;
A
#
# COMPACT_ATOMS: atom_id res chain seq x y z
N MET A 1 -14.85 27.32 62.58
CA MET A 1 -14.57 25.87 62.63
C MET A 1 -14.58 25.34 61.21
N GLN A 2 -13.53 24.59 60.88
CA GLN A 2 -13.30 23.90 59.61
C GLN A 2 -14.34 22.79 59.40
N GLN A 3 -14.75 22.50 58.15
CA GLN A 3 -14.42 21.23 57.47
C GLN A 3 -15.09 21.10 56.09
N GLN A 4 -14.41 20.31 55.26
CA GLN A 4 -14.50 20.08 53.82
C GLN A 4 -14.83 18.60 53.58
N VAL A 5 -15.72 18.24 52.64
CA VAL A 5 -15.83 16.86 52.11
C VAL A 5 -16.34 16.92 50.66
N ARG A 6 -15.40 16.83 49.69
CA ARG A 6 -15.22 15.77 48.67
C ARG A 6 -16.34 15.62 47.64
N GLY A 7 -15.97 15.87 46.39
CA GLY A 7 -16.69 15.38 45.21
C GLY A 7 -16.49 13.88 45.05
N GLU A 8 -17.50 13.25 44.48
CA GLU A 8 -17.44 11.87 44.01
C GLU A 8 -17.87 11.87 42.53
N GLU A 9 -16.88 11.59 41.69
CA GLU A 9 -17.01 11.29 40.28
C GLU A 9 -17.75 9.95 40.14
N SER A 10 -18.99 9.98 39.63
CA SER A 10 -19.67 8.76 39.22
C SER A 10 -19.24 8.41 37.80
N THR A 11 -18.33 7.44 37.76
CA THR A 11 -17.75 6.73 36.62
C THR A 11 -18.76 6.45 35.50
N SER A 12 -18.51 7.06 34.34
CA SER A 12 -19.14 6.71 33.07
C SER A 12 -18.86 5.26 32.74
N SER A 13 -19.89 4.41 32.79
CA SER A 13 -19.83 3.02 32.35
C SER A 13 -19.53 3.00 30.85
N HIS A 14 -18.27 2.80 30.49
CA HIS A 14 -17.82 2.67 29.11
C HIS A 14 -18.32 1.31 28.59
N LEU A 15 -19.47 1.29 27.92
CA LEU A 15 -19.90 0.11 27.16
C LEU A 15 -18.79 -0.22 26.16
N PRO A 16 -18.27 -1.47 26.13
CA PRO A 16 -17.25 -1.84 25.17
C PRO A 16 -17.85 -1.78 23.76
N VAL A 17 -17.24 -0.96 22.91
CA VAL A 17 -17.58 -0.88 21.48
C VAL A 17 -17.08 -2.17 20.84
N LEU A 18 -18.01 -3.06 20.47
CA LEU A 18 -17.71 -4.25 19.68
C LEU A 18 -17.40 -3.81 18.24
N LYS A 19 -16.11 -3.78 17.87
CA LYS A 19 -15.71 -3.72 16.47
C LYS A 19 -15.93 -5.10 15.87
N SER A 20 -16.72 -5.19 14.80
CA SER A 20 -16.84 -6.43 14.03
C SER A 20 -15.53 -6.69 13.31
N TYR A 21 -14.81 -7.74 13.70
CA TYR A 21 -13.64 -8.24 12.98
C TYR A 21 -14.09 -9.37 12.07
N GLU A 22 -13.65 -9.36 10.81
CA GLU A 22 -13.82 -10.49 9.90
C GLU A 22 -12.72 -11.51 10.25
N ILE A 23 -13.13 -12.68 10.76
CA ILE A 23 -12.22 -13.75 11.16
C ILE A 23 -12.27 -14.82 10.07
N ASP A 24 -11.17 -14.96 9.34
CA ASP A 24 -11.03 -16.01 8.33
C ASP A 24 -10.63 -17.33 9.00
N LEU A 25 -11.55 -18.31 8.96
CA LEU A 25 -11.35 -19.65 9.52
C LEU A 25 -11.07 -20.66 8.40
N HIS A 26 -9.97 -21.39 8.51
CA HIS A 26 -9.57 -22.38 7.52
C HIS A 26 -9.58 -23.79 8.14
N ALA A 27 -10.29 -24.72 7.50
CA ALA A 27 -10.35 -26.10 7.96
C ALA A 27 -8.97 -26.77 7.87
N GLY A 28 -8.48 -27.32 8.98
CA GLY A 28 -7.17 -27.97 9.07
C GLY A 28 -6.01 -27.04 9.46
N ASP A 29 -6.25 -25.74 9.58
CA ASP A 29 -5.29 -24.75 10.06
C ASP A 29 -5.65 -24.33 11.49
N MET A 30 -4.94 -24.91 12.47
CA MET A 30 -5.16 -24.65 13.89
C MET A 30 -4.89 -23.19 14.28
N ASP A 31 -4.00 -22.51 13.55
CA ASP A 31 -3.60 -21.13 13.88
C ASP A 31 -4.70 -20.12 13.53
N SER A 32 -5.52 -20.41 12.51
CA SER A 32 -6.70 -19.60 12.16
C SER A 32 -7.75 -19.53 13.29
N PHE A 33 -7.77 -20.51 14.21
CA PHE A 33 -8.70 -20.56 15.33
C PHE A 33 -8.20 -19.84 16.60
N LEU A 34 -6.91 -19.49 16.67
CA LEU A 34 -6.32 -18.84 17.84
C LEU A 34 -7.01 -17.51 18.21
N PRO A 35 -7.37 -16.63 17.26
CA PRO A 35 -8.10 -15.39 17.58
C PRO A 35 -9.46 -15.65 18.25
N VAL A 36 -10.18 -16.67 17.79
CA VAL A 36 -11.48 -17.07 18.36
C VAL A 36 -11.29 -17.66 19.75
N ALA A 37 -10.27 -18.51 19.91
CA ALA A 37 -9.94 -19.11 21.20
C ALA A 37 -9.52 -18.05 22.23
N GLU A 38 -8.72 -17.05 21.83
CA GLU A 38 -8.30 -15.95 22.71
C GLU A 38 -9.47 -15.04 23.09
N MET A 39 -10.36 -14.72 22.14
CA MET A 39 -11.58 -13.97 22.43
C MET A 39 -12.46 -14.68 23.46
N TYR A 40 -12.57 -16.01 23.40
CA TYR A 40 -13.43 -16.79 24.29
C TYR A 40 -12.78 -17.12 25.66
N MET A 41 -11.47 -17.41 25.66
CA MET A 41 -10.76 -17.91 26.84
C MET A 41 -9.88 -16.86 27.52
N GLY A 42 -9.61 -15.72 26.88
CA GLY A 42 -8.69 -14.70 27.39
C GLY A 42 -9.12 -14.07 28.72
N GLU A 43 -10.42 -13.85 28.91
CA GLU A 43 -10.99 -13.34 30.16
C GLU A 43 -11.00 -14.40 31.29
N ARG A 44 -10.92 -15.68 30.92
CA ARG A 44 -11.03 -16.84 31.83
C ARG A 44 -9.68 -17.53 32.05
N VAL A 45 -8.59 -16.93 31.58
CA VAL A 45 -7.24 -17.51 31.70
C VAL A 45 -6.84 -17.76 33.15
N ASP A 46 -7.34 -16.93 34.06
CA ASP A 46 -7.04 -17.04 35.48
C ASP A 46 -7.75 -18.25 36.14
N GLU A 47 -8.78 -18.80 35.49
CA GLU A 47 -9.48 -20.03 35.92
C GLU A 47 -8.68 -21.31 35.59
N LEU A 48 -7.68 -21.23 34.70
CA LEU A 48 -6.87 -22.38 34.29
C LEU A 48 -5.62 -22.52 35.19
N PRO A 49 -5.19 -23.75 35.53
CA PRO A 49 -3.92 -24.00 36.22
C PRO A 49 -2.74 -23.42 35.42
N GLU A 50 -1.71 -22.90 36.11
CA GLU A 50 -0.57 -22.23 35.45
C GLU A 50 0.11 -23.08 34.36
N HIS A 51 0.18 -24.39 34.54
CA HIS A 51 0.80 -25.32 33.58
C HIS A 51 -0.06 -25.58 32.32
N GLU A 52 -1.34 -25.22 32.33
CA GLU A 52 -2.28 -25.37 31.22
C GLU A 52 -2.51 -24.05 30.46
N ARG A 53 -1.92 -22.93 30.92
CA ARG A 53 -2.02 -21.62 30.30
C ARG A 53 -1.08 -21.50 29.09
N THR A 54 -1.40 -22.22 28.02
CA THR A 54 -0.65 -22.18 26.76
C THR A 54 -1.00 -20.97 25.88
N LEU A 55 -2.13 -20.32 26.16
CA LEU A 55 -2.63 -19.17 25.41
C LEU A 55 -2.13 -17.86 26.03
N SER A 56 -1.12 -17.23 25.43
CA SER A 56 -0.63 -15.92 25.88
C SER A 56 -1.57 -14.80 25.43
N LYS A 57 -2.03 -13.96 26.38
CA LYS A 57 -2.92 -12.77 26.25
C LYS A 57 -2.50 -11.71 25.20
N THR A 58 -1.44 -11.95 24.44
CA THR A 58 -0.81 -10.96 23.55
C THR A 58 -0.29 -11.57 22.25
N SER A 59 -0.63 -12.80 21.87
CA SER A 59 -0.11 -13.38 20.62
C SER A 59 -1.00 -13.08 19.41
N SER A 60 -2.33 -13.04 19.55
CA SER A 60 -3.20 -12.74 18.39
C SER A 60 -3.55 -11.27 18.25
N VAL A 61 -3.44 -10.45 19.32
CA VAL A 61 -3.75 -9.01 19.25
C VAL A 61 -2.81 -8.24 18.30
N PRO A 62 -1.49 -8.48 18.25
CA PRO A 62 -0.63 -7.87 17.23
C PRO A 62 -0.97 -8.37 15.81
N LEU A 63 -1.52 -9.58 15.68
CA LEU A 63 -1.90 -10.19 14.40
C LEU A 63 -3.27 -9.71 13.88
N LEU A 64 -4.13 -9.21 14.78
CA LEU A 64 -5.41 -8.57 14.44
C LEU A 64 -5.27 -7.06 14.23
N MET A 65 -4.24 -6.43 14.79
CA MET A 65 -3.87 -5.04 14.49
C MET A 65 -3.06 -4.93 13.19
N ASN A 66 -2.23 -5.93 12.90
CA ASN A 66 -1.57 -6.11 11.62
C ASN A 66 -2.26 -7.27 10.90
N GLY A 67 -3.41 -6.99 10.29
CA GLY A 67 -4.14 -7.96 9.48
C GLY A 67 -3.17 -8.79 8.63
N GLY A 68 -3.39 -10.11 8.64
CA GLY A 68 -2.51 -11.10 8.02
C GLY A 68 -1.92 -10.63 6.70
N GLN A 69 -0.67 -10.20 6.75
CA GLN A 69 0.26 -10.46 5.68
C GLN A 69 1.25 -11.45 6.28
N ALA A 70 0.90 -12.73 6.15
CA ALA A 70 1.92 -13.74 5.96
C ALA A 70 2.94 -13.14 5.00
N ALA A 71 4.20 -13.11 5.43
CA ALA A 71 5.33 -12.61 4.66
C ALA A 71 5.49 -13.41 3.36
N MET A 72 4.63 -13.15 2.37
CA MET A 72 5.01 -13.11 0.99
C MET A 72 6.08 -12.02 0.94
N THR A 73 7.33 -12.44 0.76
CA THR A 73 8.49 -11.57 0.58
C THR A 73 8.06 -10.28 -0.12
N GLU A 74 8.09 -9.16 0.60
CA GLU A 74 7.72 -7.83 0.09
C GLU A 74 8.67 -7.49 -1.07
N LYS A 75 8.30 -7.93 -2.28
CA LYS A 75 9.00 -7.58 -3.52
C LYS A 75 8.56 -6.21 -4.04
N ASN A 76 7.61 -5.55 -3.37
CA ASN A 76 7.05 -4.27 -3.78
C ASN A 76 7.28 -3.21 -2.71
N ALA A 77 8.53 -2.96 -2.35
CA ALA A 77 8.88 -1.72 -1.68
C ALA A 77 8.73 -0.57 -2.70
N TYR A 78 7.58 0.09 -2.68
CA TYR A 78 7.35 1.30 -3.45
C TYR A 78 8.40 2.37 -3.08
N PRO A 79 8.75 3.29 -4.00
CA PRO A 79 9.75 4.32 -3.70
C PRO A 79 9.36 5.14 -2.46
N GLU A 80 10.28 5.33 -1.53
CA GLU A 80 10.03 6.10 -0.29
C GLU A 80 9.73 7.58 -0.56
N LYS A 81 10.19 8.12 -1.70
CA LYS A 81 10.07 9.54 -2.06
C LYS A 81 9.77 9.72 -3.55
N GLY A 82 8.98 10.76 -3.86
CA GLY A 82 8.60 11.15 -5.22
C GLY A 82 7.24 10.60 -5.65
N TRP A 83 6.88 10.76 -6.92
CA TRP A 83 5.64 10.19 -7.47
C TRP A 83 5.66 8.65 -7.43
N GLY A 84 4.51 8.07 -7.08
CA GLY A 84 4.34 6.63 -6.89
C GLY A 84 4.83 6.12 -5.54
N SER A 85 5.16 7.02 -4.61
CA SER A 85 5.39 6.69 -3.20
C SER A 85 4.07 6.52 -2.45
N ALA A 86 4.13 5.99 -1.22
CA ALA A 86 2.96 5.88 -0.35
C ALA A 86 2.31 7.25 -0.07
N HIS A 87 3.13 8.31 0.02
CA HIS A 87 2.66 9.67 0.28
C HIS A 87 2.18 10.41 -0.96
N GLN A 88 2.60 9.99 -2.15
CA GLN A 88 2.25 10.65 -3.40
C GLN A 88 1.92 9.62 -4.48
N PRO A 89 0.75 8.96 -4.38
CA PRO A 89 0.29 8.01 -5.39
C PRO A 89 -0.01 8.73 -6.70
N ILE A 90 0.18 8.03 -7.82
CA ILE A 90 -0.16 8.53 -9.15
C ILE A 90 -1.66 8.38 -9.34
N ILE A 91 -2.38 9.48 -9.55
CA ILE A 91 -3.83 9.45 -9.81
C ILE A 91 -4.03 9.49 -11.31
N VAL A 92 -4.72 8.49 -11.86
CA VAL A 92 -4.97 8.39 -13.30
C VAL A 92 -6.46 8.20 -13.55
N LYS A 93 -6.97 8.93 -14.54
CA LYS A 93 -8.33 8.77 -15.05
C LYS A 93 -8.29 8.24 -16.47
N VAL A 94 -8.97 7.13 -16.73
CA VAL A 94 -9.02 6.47 -18.05
C VAL A 94 -10.46 6.28 -18.49
N ASN A 95 -10.72 6.30 -19.80
CA ASN A 95 -12.08 6.12 -20.31
C ASN A 95 -12.41 4.67 -20.69
N ALA A 96 -11.39 3.86 -20.94
CA ALA A 96 -11.53 2.52 -21.49
C ALA A 96 -10.72 1.50 -20.67
N PRO A 97 -11.21 0.25 -20.58
CA PRO A 97 -10.51 -0.81 -19.86
C PRO A 97 -9.17 -1.18 -20.51
N GLU A 98 -9.06 -1.08 -21.84
CA GLU A 98 -7.79 -1.33 -22.56
C GLU A 98 -6.73 -0.32 -22.17
N ARG A 99 -7.11 0.96 -22.04
CA ARG A 99 -6.22 2.02 -21.53
C ARG A 99 -5.81 1.76 -20.09
N ALA A 100 -6.73 1.25 -19.27
CA ALA A 100 -6.44 0.88 -17.87
C ALA A 100 -5.34 -0.18 -17.78
N ALA A 101 -5.42 -1.22 -18.62
CA ALA A 101 -4.41 -2.28 -18.70
C ALA A 101 -3.04 -1.71 -19.12
N GLN A 102 -3.02 -0.84 -20.12
CA GLN A 102 -1.80 -0.15 -20.58
C GLN A 102 -1.13 0.66 -19.47
N VAL A 103 -1.90 1.46 -18.72
CA VAL A 103 -1.37 2.27 -17.61
C VAL A 103 -0.88 1.37 -16.47
N THR A 104 -1.60 0.30 -16.18
CA THR A 104 -1.22 -0.68 -15.15
C THR A 104 0.15 -1.27 -15.42
N GLN A 105 0.39 -1.74 -16.65
CA GLN A 105 1.68 -2.30 -17.07
C GLN A 105 2.84 -1.31 -16.86
N VAL A 106 2.63 -0.02 -17.17
CA VAL A 106 3.62 1.02 -16.94
C VAL A 106 3.89 1.21 -15.45
N CYS A 107 2.86 1.31 -14.62
CA CYS A 107 3.01 1.53 -13.19
C CYS A 107 3.68 0.34 -12.48
N GLU A 108 3.36 -0.89 -12.89
CA GLU A 108 3.99 -2.11 -12.38
C GLU A 108 5.49 -2.16 -12.71
N HIS A 109 5.87 -1.79 -13.94
CA HIS A 109 7.27 -1.75 -14.37
C HIS A 109 8.12 -0.80 -13.50
N PHE A 110 7.54 0.29 -13.00
CA PHE A 110 8.24 1.24 -12.12
C PHE A 110 8.01 0.99 -10.63
N ASN A 111 7.26 -0.05 -10.27
CA ASN A 111 6.81 -0.34 -8.91
C ASN A 111 6.24 0.90 -8.23
N TRP A 112 5.27 1.57 -8.87
CA TRP A 112 4.61 2.76 -8.34
C TRP A 112 3.28 2.45 -7.67
N ASN A 113 2.97 3.18 -6.60
CA ASN A 113 1.61 3.28 -6.07
C ASN A 113 0.77 4.17 -6.99
N TYR A 114 -0.38 3.66 -7.43
CA TYR A 114 -1.30 4.42 -8.25
C TYR A 114 -2.76 4.13 -7.85
N ILE A 115 -3.60 5.13 -8.09
CA ILE A 115 -5.06 5.03 -7.94
C ILE A 115 -5.64 5.33 -9.30
N MET A 116 -6.41 4.39 -9.84
CA MET A 116 -7.01 4.51 -11.16
C MET A 116 -8.53 4.64 -11.06
N GLY A 117 -9.08 5.67 -11.71
CA GLY A 117 -10.52 5.87 -11.85
C GLY A 117 -10.95 5.75 -13.32
N MET A 118 -12.15 5.24 -13.55
CA MET A 118 -12.78 5.27 -14.87
C MET A 118 -13.60 6.56 -14.99
N ASP A 119 -13.27 7.42 -15.95
CA ASP A 119 -13.92 8.71 -16.19
C ASP A 119 -14.00 8.97 -17.70
N TYR A 120 -14.95 9.78 -18.15
CA TYR A 120 -15.12 10.11 -19.57
C TYR A 120 -13.93 10.94 -20.10
N MET A 121 -13.36 11.79 -19.24
CA MET A 121 -12.19 12.61 -19.54
C MET A 121 -10.92 11.91 -19.07
N GLU A 122 -10.03 11.60 -20.01
CA GLU A 122 -8.74 10.98 -19.69
C GLU A 122 -7.75 12.00 -19.13
N ASP A 123 -7.14 11.66 -17.98
CA ASP A 123 -6.06 12.44 -17.39
C ASP A 123 -4.85 11.55 -17.08
N LEU A 124 -3.79 11.76 -17.85
CA LEU A 124 -2.49 11.10 -17.73
C LEU A 124 -1.40 12.07 -17.24
N THR A 125 -1.78 13.23 -16.72
CA THR A 125 -0.83 14.30 -16.37
C THR A 125 0.13 13.85 -15.27
N ASP A 126 -0.36 13.15 -14.27
CA ASP A 126 0.45 12.69 -13.15
C ASP A 126 1.38 11.55 -13.55
N LEU A 127 0.92 10.63 -14.43
CA LEU A 127 1.77 9.62 -15.02
C LEU A 127 2.93 10.24 -15.82
N LYS A 128 2.65 11.29 -16.61
CA LYS A 128 3.68 12.03 -17.36
C LYS A 128 4.70 12.69 -16.43
N LYS A 129 4.27 13.24 -15.29
CA LYS A 129 5.17 13.84 -14.29
C LYS A 129 6.03 12.77 -13.62
N ALA A 130 5.45 11.65 -13.23
CA ALA A 130 6.16 10.55 -12.57
C ALA A 130 7.29 10.01 -13.44
N ILE A 131 7.02 9.75 -14.72
CA ILE A 131 8.04 9.29 -15.68
C ILE A 131 9.14 10.36 -15.84
N ARG A 132 8.78 11.65 -15.93
CA ARG A 132 9.80 12.71 -16.01
C ARG A 132 10.69 12.75 -14.77
N GLU A 133 10.13 12.62 -13.58
CA GLU A 133 10.90 12.67 -12.34
C GLU A 133 11.89 11.50 -12.24
N LYS A 134 11.48 10.29 -12.64
CA LYS A 134 12.38 9.13 -12.64
C LYS A 134 13.54 9.24 -13.62
N TYR A 135 13.29 9.76 -14.82
CA TYR A 135 14.30 9.82 -15.88
C TYR A 135 15.07 11.14 -15.93
N MET A 136 14.74 12.13 -15.10
CA MET A 136 15.44 13.42 -15.12
C MET A 136 16.79 13.31 -14.41
N PRO A 137 17.92 13.41 -15.15
CA PRO A 137 19.23 13.50 -14.52
C PRO A 137 19.41 14.86 -13.84
N ALA A 138 20.37 14.95 -12.90
CA ALA A 138 20.72 16.19 -12.23
C ALA A 138 21.15 17.30 -13.21
N ASN A 139 21.77 16.91 -14.34
CA ASN A 139 22.14 17.81 -15.43
C ASN A 139 21.48 17.40 -16.75
N VAL A 140 20.69 18.30 -17.34
CA VAL A 140 19.92 18.06 -18.58
C VAL A 140 20.82 17.77 -19.81
N TYR A 141 22.12 18.06 -19.73
CA TYR A 141 23.11 17.77 -20.78
C TYR A 141 23.83 16.44 -20.62
N GLU A 142 23.58 15.70 -19.53
CA GLU A 142 24.10 14.35 -19.34
C GLU A 142 23.49 13.36 -20.34
N PRO A 143 24.19 12.24 -20.61
CA PRO A 143 23.66 11.18 -21.46
C PRO A 143 22.32 10.67 -20.90
N CYS A 144 21.37 10.40 -21.79
CA CYS A 144 20.05 9.92 -21.41
C CYS A 144 20.16 8.56 -20.70
N PRO A 145 19.51 8.39 -19.53
CA PRO A 145 19.45 7.09 -18.84
C PRO A 145 18.73 6.00 -19.64
N CYS A 146 18.05 6.38 -20.73
CA CYS A 146 17.38 5.46 -21.66
C CYS A 146 18.34 4.69 -22.59
N GLY A 147 19.66 4.88 -22.48
CA GLY A 147 20.65 4.14 -23.29
C GLY A 147 20.79 4.60 -24.74
N SER A 148 20.12 5.66 -25.15
CA SER A 148 20.17 6.18 -26.54
C SER A 148 21.49 6.85 -26.93
N GLY A 149 22.41 7.10 -25.97
CA GLY A 149 23.65 7.83 -26.17
C GLY A 149 23.50 9.34 -26.43
N ALA A 150 22.27 9.84 -26.62
CA ALA A 150 21.99 11.26 -26.79
C ALA A 150 21.81 11.98 -25.43
N LYS A 151 22.05 13.29 -25.40
CA LYS A 151 21.83 14.12 -24.19
C LYS A 151 20.34 14.13 -23.81
N TYR A 152 20.02 14.12 -22.52
CA TYR A 152 18.63 14.02 -22.03
C TYR A 152 17.68 15.06 -22.65
N LYS A 153 18.11 16.33 -22.77
CA LYS A 153 17.33 17.43 -23.39
C LYS A 153 16.80 17.09 -24.79
N PHE A 154 17.56 16.33 -25.57
CA PHE A 154 17.24 16.00 -26.97
C PHE A 154 16.65 14.59 -27.14
N CYS A 155 16.60 13.80 -26.06
CA CYS A 155 16.08 12.44 -26.10
C CYS A 155 14.74 12.32 -25.36
N CYS A 156 14.72 11.74 -24.15
CA CYS A 156 13.50 11.54 -23.37
C CYS A 156 12.76 12.85 -23.09
N ALA A 157 13.47 13.96 -22.84
CA ALA A 157 12.80 15.25 -22.60
C ALA A 157 11.93 15.72 -23.78
N GLN A 158 12.31 15.38 -25.02
CA GLN A 158 11.53 15.72 -26.21
C GLN A 158 10.39 14.72 -26.46
N LYS A 159 10.66 13.41 -26.28
CA LYS A 159 9.62 12.36 -26.37
C LYS A 159 8.47 12.61 -25.38
N MET A 160 8.79 13.10 -24.18
CA MET A 160 7.81 13.38 -23.12
C MET A 160 6.94 14.64 -23.37
N LYS A 161 7.24 15.46 -24.39
CA LYS A 161 6.37 16.58 -24.80
C LYS A 161 5.18 16.08 -25.62
N ASN A 162 5.43 15.14 -26.53
CA ASN A 162 4.41 14.49 -27.34
C ASN A 162 4.12 13.08 -26.79
N PHE A 163 3.94 12.98 -25.47
CA PHE A 163 3.75 11.69 -24.82
C PHE A 163 2.43 11.06 -25.29
N ASP A 164 2.56 9.97 -26.04
CA ASP A 164 1.51 9.03 -26.38
C ASP A 164 1.82 7.71 -25.69
N LEU A 165 0.86 7.22 -24.91
CA LEU A 165 0.98 5.98 -24.16
C LEU A 165 1.13 4.76 -25.08
N HIS A 166 0.50 4.77 -26.27
CA HIS A 166 0.59 3.64 -27.20
C HIS A 166 2.00 3.52 -27.79
N HIS A 167 2.57 4.65 -28.22
CA HIS A 167 3.96 4.69 -28.71
C HIS A 167 4.97 4.44 -27.58
N TYR A 168 4.65 4.86 -26.36
CA TYR A 168 5.50 4.56 -25.20
C TYR A 168 5.63 3.03 -25.08
N LEU A 169 4.51 2.31 -24.93
CA LEU A 169 4.48 0.85 -24.77
C LEU A 169 5.17 0.07 -25.90
N SER A 170 4.97 0.46 -27.16
CA SER A 170 5.66 -0.22 -28.28
C SER A 170 7.19 -0.12 -28.20
N THR A 171 7.71 0.95 -27.59
CA THR A 171 9.16 1.05 -27.32
C THR A 171 9.61 0.29 -26.08
N PHE A 172 8.73 -0.01 -25.12
CA PHE A 172 9.04 -0.86 -23.96
C PHE A 172 9.20 -2.31 -24.37
N GLU A 173 8.24 -2.83 -25.14
CA GLU A 173 8.25 -4.23 -25.59
C GLU A 173 9.52 -4.56 -26.40
N ALA A 174 9.99 -3.61 -27.22
CA ALA A 174 11.23 -3.76 -27.97
C ALA A 174 12.51 -3.84 -27.09
N THR A 175 12.44 -3.42 -25.82
CA THR A 175 13.59 -3.46 -24.89
C THR A 175 13.60 -4.68 -23.97
N THR A 176 12.51 -5.46 -23.90
CA THR A 176 12.43 -6.66 -23.05
C THR A 176 12.85 -7.95 -23.76
N GLU A 177 13.17 -7.90 -25.06
CA GLU A 177 13.55 -9.06 -25.89
C GLU A 177 15.06 -9.14 -26.21
N SER A 178 15.95 -8.56 -25.39
CA SER A 178 17.43 -8.64 -25.59
C SER A 178 18.19 -9.19 -24.38
#